data_AF-A0A7K3XR82-F1
#
_entry.id   AF-A0A7K3XR82-F1
#
_cell.length_a   1.000
_cell.length_b   1.000
_cell.length_c   1.000
_cell.angle_alpha   90.00
_cell.angle_beta   90.00
_cell.angle_gamma   90.00
#
_symmetry.space_group_name_H-M   'P 1'
#
loop_
_entity.id
_entity.type
_entity.pdbx_description
1 polymer ?
#
loop_
_entity_poly.entity_id
_entity_poly.type
_entity_poly.pdbx_seq_one_letter_code
_entity_poly.pdbx_strand_id
1 'polypeptide(L)'
;MKEAAIVSGDIIASTSLNDADRKTLGECLIKMTQRLDRSFHVYSRLTEGNDYLDCYVPETSDAIRVMLAIKCLVKSIPVGTDNLSNQTDNRSKFFRIYGIRLALGIGELKRLDIENGVIDGDAIYYSGRIISENRTYNKEKVIIKNTLFNVV
;
A
#
# COMPACT_ATOMS: atom_id res chain seq x y z
N MET A 1 20.36 13.71 12.28
CA MET A 1 19.22 13.88 11.34
C MET A 1 18.01 13.18 11.97
N LYS A 2 16.77 13.45 11.53
CA LYS A 2 15.58 12.84 12.17
C LYS A 2 15.30 11.49 11.50
N GLU A 3 15.25 10.42 12.30
CA GLU A 3 14.73 9.13 11.86
C GLU A 3 13.23 9.23 11.59
N ALA A 4 12.77 8.60 10.53
CA ALA A 4 11.37 8.52 10.19
C ALA A 4 10.98 7.13 9.67
N ALA A 5 9.67 6.90 9.60
CA ALA A 5 9.11 5.68 9.07
C ALA A 5 8.45 5.93 7.71
N ILE A 6 8.69 5.02 6.76
CA ILE A 6 7.97 4.96 5.49
C ILE A 6 7.24 3.63 5.41
N VAL A 7 5.95 3.69 5.14
CA VAL A 7 5.13 2.53 4.80
C VAL A 7 4.92 2.52 3.29
N SER A 8 5.52 1.56 2.60
CA SER A 8 5.28 1.32 1.18
C SER A 8 4.29 0.18 0.98
N GLY A 9 3.46 0.28 -0.05
CA GLY A 9 2.39 -0.65 -0.32
C GLY A 9 2.17 -0.96 -1.79
N ASP A 10 1.91 -2.22 -2.11
CA ASP A 10 1.55 -2.73 -3.44
C ASP A 10 0.20 -3.43 -3.37
N ILE A 11 -0.78 -2.91 -4.11
CA ILE A 11 -2.14 -3.45 -4.13
C ILE A 11 -2.18 -4.71 -4.96
N ILE A 12 -2.65 -5.79 -4.34
CA ILE A 12 -2.61 -7.12 -4.94
C ILE A 12 -3.75 -7.25 -5.94
N ALA A 13 -3.39 -7.50 -7.21
CA ALA A 13 -4.34 -7.74 -8.30
C ALA A 13 -5.28 -6.55 -8.62
N SER A 14 -4.84 -5.31 -8.38
CA SER A 14 -5.56 -4.08 -8.76
C SER A 14 -5.92 -4.01 -10.25
N THR A 15 -5.05 -4.53 -11.12
CA THR A 15 -5.26 -4.58 -12.58
C THR A 15 -6.33 -5.59 -13.01
N SER A 16 -6.68 -6.53 -12.13
CA SER A 16 -7.74 -7.52 -12.37
C SER A 16 -9.12 -7.04 -11.89
N LEU A 17 -9.20 -5.85 -11.29
CA LEU A 17 -10.46 -5.20 -10.96
C LEU A 17 -11.05 -4.56 -12.23
N ASN A 18 -12.38 -4.60 -12.34
CA ASN A 18 -13.10 -3.83 -13.36
C ASN A 18 -12.96 -2.31 -13.08
N ASP A 19 -13.32 -1.49 -14.05
CA ASP A 19 -13.12 -0.04 -13.95
C ASP A 19 -13.93 0.61 -12.82
N ALA A 20 -15.12 0.09 -12.50
CA ALA A 20 -15.94 0.58 -11.39
C ALA A 20 -15.27 0.29 -10.04
N ASP A 21 -14.83 -0.94 -9.80
CA ASP A 21 -14.13 -1.37 -8.60
C ASP A 21 -12.78 -0.65 -8.44
N ARG A 22 -12.04 -0.44 -9.53
CA ARG A 22 -10.77 0.31 -9.52
C ARG A 22 -11.01 1.78 -9.15
N LYS A 23 -12.09 2.38 -9.64
CA LYS A 23 -12.49 3.73 -9.26
C LYS A 23 -12.87 3.80 -7.78
N THR A 24 -13.70 2.89 -7.29
CA THR A 24 -14.07 2.80 -5.87
C THR A 24 -12.84 2.62 -4.98
N LEU A 25 -11.92 1.74 -5.36
CA LEU A 25 -10.64 1.56 -4.67
C LEU A 25 -9.86 2.88 -4.59
N GLY A 26 -9.68 3.59 -5.71
CA GLY A 26 -8.99 4.88 -5.74
C GLY A 26 -9.62 5.93 -4.82
N GLU A 27 -10.95 6.08 -4.87
CA GLU A 27 -11.68 7.01 -4.00
C GLU A 27 -11.55 6.65 -2.51
N CYS A 28 -11.61 5.36 -2.19
CA CYS A 28 -11.41 4.86 -0.83
C CYS A 28 -9.98 5.09 -0.33
N LEU A 29 -8.96 4.91 -1.18
CA LEU A 29 -7.56 5.17 -0.84
C LEU A 29 -7.33 6.66 -0.57
N ILE A 30 -7.87 7.55 -1.41
CA ILE A 30 -7.77 9.01 -1.18
C ILE A 30 -8.45 9.40 0.13
N LYS A 31 -9.65 8.88 0.42
CA LYS A 31 -10.32 9.13 1.71
C LYS A 31 -9.52 8.58 2.89
N MET A 32 -8.90 7.42 2.73
CA MET A 32 -8.03 6.81 3.74
C MET A 32 -6.82 7.70 4.03
N THR A 33 -6.09 8.17 3.01
CA THR A 33 -4.90 9.01 3.22
C THR A 33 -5.24 10.30 3.93
N GLN A 34 -6.36 10.95 3.56
CA GLN A 34 -6.87 12.15 4.24
C GLN A 34 -7.22 11.89 5.72
N ARG A 35 -7.77 10.71 6.05
CA ARG A 35 -8.08 10.35 7.44
C ARG A 35 -6.81 10.07 8.25
N LEU A 36 -5.85 9.38 7.65
CA LEU A 36 -4.58 9.09 8.31
C LEU A 36 -3.80 10.38 8.58
N ASP A 37 -3.77 11.31 7.63
CA ASP A 37 -3.12 12.62 7.81
C ASP A 37 -3.72 13.39 9.00
N ARG A 38 -5.06 13.45 9.10
CA ARG A 38 -5.74 14.10 10.24
C ARG A 38 -5.43 13.48 11.59
N SER A 39 -5.15 12.17 11.65
CA SER A 39 -4.95 11.44 12.91
C SER A 39 -3.49 11.28 13.30
N PHE A 40 -2.57 11.22 12.33
CA PHE A 40 -1.17 10.86 12.53
C PHE A 40 -0.19 11.83 11.83
N HIS A 41 -0.69 12.88 11.18
CA HIS A 41 0.11 13.87 10.44
C HIS A 41 1.00 13.25 9.36
N VAL A 42 0.50 12.19 8.72
CA VAL A 42 1.22 11.46 7.69
C VAL A 42 1.10 12.14 6.33
N TYR A 43 2.13 12.00 5.50
CA TYR A 43 2.05 12.33 4.09
C TYR A 43 1.96 11.06 3.26
N SER A 44 1.03 10.97 2.32
CA SER A 44 0.88 9.80 1.45
C SER A 44 0.85 10.20 -0.02
N ARG A 45 1.52 9.40 -0.86
CA ARG A 45 1.46 9.50 -2.32
C ARG A 45 1.01 8.18 -2.93
N LEU A 46 0.16 8.27 -3.94
CA LEU A 46 -0.29 7.15 -4.77
C LEU A 46 0.35 7.25 -6.15
N THR A 47 0.73 6.13 -6.76
CA THR A 47 1.25 6.09 -8.13
C THR A 47 0.13 6.24 -9.17
N GLU A 48 0.51 6.62 -10.39
CA GLU A 48 -0.38 6.55 -11.55
C GLU A 48 -0.88 5.10 -11.73
N GLY A 49 -2.19 4.90 -11.64
CA GLY A 49 -2.83 3.58 -11.59
C GLY A 49 -3.43 3.19 -10.24
N ASN A 50 -3.16 3.97 -9.18
CA ASN A 50 -3.64 3.75 -7.81
C ASN A 50 -3.32 2.33 -7.29
N ASP A 51 -2.18 1.77 -7.67
CA ASP A 51 -1.76 0.42 -7.35
C ASP A 51 -0.61 0.36 -6.34
N TYR A 52 0.07 1.48 -6.11
CA TYR A 52 1.17 1.59 -5.16
C TYR A 52 1.01 2.83 -4.28
N LEU A 53 1.38 2.70 -3.01
CA LEU A 53 1.26 3.71 -1.96
C LEU A 53 2.60 3.87 -1.27
N ASP A 54 3.09 5.11 -1.12
CA ASP A 54 4.10 5.43 -0.11
C ASP A 54 3.47 6.36 0.93
N CYS A 55 3.69 6.07 2.20
CA CYS A 55 3.20 6.86 3.32
C CYS A 55 4.34 7.18 4.30
N TYR A 56 4.71 8.45 4.36
CA TYR A 56 5.62 9.01 5.35
C TYR A 56 4.92 9.21 6.69
N VAL A 57 5.51 8.64 7.74
CA VAL A 57 5.05 8.73 9.12
C VAL A 57 6.09 9.50 9.94
N PRO A 58 5.78 10.73 10.40
CA PRO A 58 6.74 11.57 11.13
C PRO A 58 7.19 10.97 12.46
N GLU A 59 6.30 10.22 13.12
CA GLU A 59 6.53 9.61 14.43
C GLU A 59 6.60 8.09 14.27
N THR A 60 7.79 7.53 14.46
CA THR A 60 8.05 6.09 14.26
C THR A 60 7.20 5.21 15.18
N SER A 61 6.83 5.71 16.36
CA SER A 61 5.95 5.01 17.29
C SER A 61 4.53 4.75 16.76
N ASP A 62 4.09 5.51 15.76
CA ASP A 62 2.79 5.34 15.10
C ASP A 62 2.86 4.50 13.83
N ALA A 63 4.07 4.16 13.35
CA ALA A 63 4.27 3.51 12.05
C ALA A 63 3.50 2.19 11.92
N ILE A 64 3.52 1.35 12.97
CA ILE A 64 2.79 0.09 12.98
C ILE A 64 1.27 0.33 13.00
N ARG A 65 0.80 1.35 13.73
CA ARG A 65 -0.64 1.70 13.77
C ARG A 65 -1.12 2.15 12.40
N VAL A 66 -0.36 3.02 11.75
CA VAL A 66 -0.64 3.50 10.39
C VAL A 66 -0.62 2.33 9.39
N MET A 67 0.40 1.47 9.43
CA MET A 67 0.49 0.29 8.56
C MET A 67 -0.71 -0.65 8.74
N LEU A 68 -1.11 -0.95 9.98
CA LEU A 68 -2.29 -1.78 10.27
C LEU A 68 -3.58 -1.11 9.82
N ALA A 69 -3.73 0.19 10.04
CA ALA A 69 -4.89 0.95 9.58
C ALA A 69 -5.03 0.88 8.05
N ILE A 70 -3.94 1.10 7.31
CA ILE A 70 -3.92 0.95 5.85
C ILE A 70 -4.34 -0.47 5.46
N LYS A 71 -3.75 -1.50 6.06
CA LYS A 71 -4.06 -2.90 5.77
C LYS A 71 -5.54 -3.22 5.95
N CYS A 72 -6.11 -2.82 7.09
CA CYS A 72 -7.50 -3.08 7.43
C CYS A 72 -8.45 -2.30 6.52
N LEU A 73 -8.17 -1.03 6.25
CA LEU A 73 -9.01 -0.18 5.42
C LEU A 73 -9.05 -0.70 3.97
N VAL A 74 -7.90 -1.00 3.37
CA VAL A 74 -7.88 -1.56 2.00
C VAL A 74 -8.63 -2.88 1.92
N LYS A 75 -8.49 -3.76 2.92
CA LYS A 75 -9.20 -5.03 2.97
C LYS A 75 -10.72 -4.88 3.19
N SER A 76 -11.16 -3.75 3.75
CA SER A 76 -12.57 -3.47 3.96
C SER A 76 -13.30 -2.92 2.73
N ILE A 77 -12.58 -2.57 1.66
CA ILE A 77 -13.18 -1.98 0.45
C ILE A 77 -14.02 -3.05 -0.26
N PRO A 78 -15.31 -2.79 -0.49
CA PRO A 78 -16.18 -3.73 -1.18
C PRO A 78 -15.90 -3.66 -2.69
N VAL A 79 -15.00 -4.52 -3.18
CA VAL A 79 -14.77 -4.70 -4.62
C VAL A 79 -15.28 -6.07 -5.08
N GLY A 80 -16.02 -6.09 -6.19
CA GLY A 80 -16.44 -7.27 -6.94
C GLY A 80 -17.35 -8.28 -6.21
N THR A 81 -18.68 -8.07 -6.29
CA THR A 81 -19.71 -9.05 -5.88
C THR A 81 -20.43 -9.76 -7.03
N ASP A 82 -20.35 -9.29 -8.28
CA ASP A 82 -21.45 -9.59 -9.22
C ASP A 82 -21.19 -10.67 -10.27
N ASN A 83 -19.99 -11.26 -10.38
CA ASN A 83 -19.69 -12.28 -11.41
C ASN A 83 -18.91 -13.49 -10.87
N LEU A 84 -19.40 -14.10 -9.79
CA LEU A 84 -18.86 -15.35 -9.22
C LEU A 84 -19.21 -16.62 -10.03
N SER A 85 -19.97 -16.50 -11.11
CA SER A 85 -20.42 -17.65 -11.93
C SER A 85 -19.37 -18.16 -12.93
N ASN A 86 -18.32 -17.38 -13.24
CA ASN A 86 -17.28 -17.80 -14.17
C ASN A 86 -15.99 -18.14 -13.43
N GLN A 87 -15.60 -19.42 -13.49
CA GLN A 87 -14.44 -20.02 -12.81
C GLN A 87 -13.06 -19.46 -13.26
N THR A 88 -13.02 -18.41 -14.08
CA THR A 88 -11.82 -17.93 -14.77
C THR A 88 -11.04 -16.82 -14.06
N ASP A 89 -11.59 -16.09 -13.09
CA ASP A 89 -10.86 -14.95 -12.50
C ASP A 89 -10.41 -15.18 -11.04
N ASN A 90 -9.41 -16.05 -10.88
CA ASN A 90 -8.78 -16.29 -9.57
C ASN A 90 -8.04 -15.04 -9.02
N ARG A 91 -7.80 -14.00 -9.84
CA ARG A 91 -7.05 -12.81 -9.43
C ARG A 91 -7.84 -11.83 -8.56
N SER A 92 -9.12 -11.61 -8.82
CA SER A 92 -9.99 -10.80 -7.96
C SER A 92 -10.17 -11.42 -6.56
N LYS A 93 -10.16 -12.76 -6.46
CA LYS A 93 -10.11 -13.48 -5.17
C LYS A 93 -8.85 -13.14 -4.37
N PHE A 94 -7.71 -12.93 -5.04
CA PHE A 94 -6.48 -12.54 -4.34
C PHE A 94 -6.55 -11.14 -3.73
N PHE A 95 -7.19 -10.18 -4.39
CA PHE A 95 -7.48 -8.89 -3.76
C PHE A 95 -8.33 -9.08 -2.50
N ARG A 96 -9.41 -9.88 -2.54
CA ARG A 96 -10.25 -10.10 -1.34
C ARG A 96 -9.51 -10.77 -0.18
N ILE A 97 -8.66 -11.74 -0.47
CA ILE A 97 -7.90 -12.46 0.57
C ILE A 97 -6.81 -11.56 1.16
N TYR A 98 -6.08 -10.86 0.30
CA TYR A 98 -4.81 -10.21 0.66
C TYR A 98 -4.86 -8.68 0.64
N GLY A 99 -5.61 -8.05 -0.26
CA GLY A 99 -5.83 -6.60 -0.39
C GLY A 99 -4.59 -5.85 -0.84
N ILE A 100 -3.72 -5.54 0.13
CA ILE A 100 -2.48 -4.79 -0.07
C ILE A 100 -1.31 -5.52 0.60
N ARG A 101 -0.16 -5.56 -0.07
CA ARG A 101 1.12 -5.93 0.54
C ARG A 101 1.76 -4.66 1.08
N LEU A 102 2.19 -4.65 2.35
CA LEU A 102 2.81 -3.49 2.98
C LEU A 102 4.20 -3.84 3.54
N ALA A 103 5.10 -2.88 3.50
CA ALA A 103 6.42 -2.94 4.11
C ALA A 103 6.70 -1.65 4.87
N LEU A 104 7.19 -1.78 6.10
CA LEU A 104 7.66 -0.67 6.91
C LEU A 104 9.20 -0.60 6.85
N GLY A 105 9.72 0.56 6.50
CA GLY A 105 11.14 0.90 6.59
C GLY A 105 11.31 2.05 7.57
N ILE A 106 12.24 1.90 8.52
CA ILE A 106 12.66 2.95 9.45
C ILE A 106 14.09 3.33 9.11
N GLY A 107 14.39 4.63 9.10
CA GLY A 107 15.74 5.11 8.81
C GLY A 107 15.79 6.61 8.62
N GLU A 108 16.97 7.12 8.25
CA GLU A 108 17.17 8.54 8.03
C GLU A 108 16.54 8.99 6.70
N LEU A 109 15.90 10.16 6.72
CA LEU A 109 15.49 10.86 5.51
C LEU A 109 16.56 11.86 5.08
N LYS A 110 16.93 11.81 3.81
CA LYS A 110 17.86 12.76 3.18
C LYS A 110 17.12 13.98 2.66
N ARG A 111 15.91 13.79 2.11
CA ARG A 111 15.06 14.85 1.61
C ARG A 111 13.59 14.49 1.74
N LEU A 112 12.81 15.44 2.23
CA LEU A 112 11.36 15.37 2.25
C LEU A 112 10.80 16.69 1.72
N ASP A 113 10.05 16.62 0.63
CA ASP A 113 9.37 17.75 0.01
C ASP A 113 7.93 17.31 -0.29
N ILE A 114 7.03 17.61 0.65
CA ILE A 114 5.63 17.20 0.60
C ILE A 114 4.90 17.86 -0.56
N GLU A 115 5.22 19.13 -0.86
CA GLU A 115 4.59 19.90 -1.92
C GLU A 115 4.91 19.33 -3.30
N ASN A 116 6.16 18.91 -3.51
CA ASN A 116 6.61 18.30 -4.77
C ASN A 116 6.57 16.76 -4.76
N GLY A 117 6.06 16.15 -3.69
CA GLY A 117 5.94 14.69 -3.52
C GLY A 117 7.25 13.90 -3.49
N VAL A 118 8.34 14.55 -3.07
CA VAL A 118 9.67 13.94 -2.96
C VAL A 118 9.84 13.33 -1.58
N ILE A 119 10.17 12.04 -1.56
CA ILE A 119 10.61 11.31 -0.38
C ILE A 119 11.90 10.61 -0.79
N ASP A 120 13.01 10.93 -0.12
CA ASP A 120 14.32 10.32 -0.38
C ASP A 120 15.09 10.07 0.92
N GLY A 121 15.78 8.95 0.99
CA GLY A 121 16.48 8.47 2.17
C GLY A 121 16.40 6.95 2.35
N ASP A 122 16.94 6.48 3.46
CA ASP A 122 17.12 5.06 3.71
C ASP A 122 15.79 4.37 4.02
N ALA A 123 14.89 5.05 4.75
CA ALA A 123 13.58 4.53 5.12
C ALA A 123 12.71 4.14 3.91
N ILE A 124 12.68 4.97 2.86
CA ILE A 124 11.94 4.67 1.61
C ILE A 124 12.65 3.60 0.78
N TYR A 125 13.98 3.57 0.80
CA TYR A 125 14.73 2.52 0.13
C TYR A 125 14.46 1.14 0.74
N TYR A 126 14.47 1.02 2.06
CA TYR A 126 14.20 -0.24 2.76
C TYR A 126 12.79 -0.77 2.48
N SER A 127 11.77 0.07 2.69
CA SER A 127 10.37 -0.30 2.44
C SER A 127 10.10 -0.63 0.97
N GLY A 128 10.57 0.21 0.04
CA GLY A 128 10.39 0.02 -1.39
C GLY A 128 11.09 -1.24 -1.93
N ARG A 129 12.30 -1.55 -1.43
CA ARG A 129 13.05 -2.76 -1.82
C ARG A 129 12.32 -4.03 -1.42
N ILE A 130 11.76 -4.09 -0.22
CA ILE A 130 10.99 -5.27 0.24
C ILE A 130 9.77 -5.48 -0.65
N ILE A 131 9.05 -4.41 -0.99
CA ILE A 131 7.89 -4.52 -1.87
C ILE A 131 8.31 -5.01 -3.25
N SER A 132 9.39 -4.46 -3.83
CA SER A 132 9.85 -4.82 -5.18
C SER A 132 10.30 -6.28 -5.27
N GLU A 133 11.07 -6.77 -4.29
CA GLU A 133 11.51 -8.17 -4.20
C GLU A 133 10.34 -9.16 -4.05
N ASN A 134 9.21 -8.71 -3.48
CA ASN A 134 8.03 -9.52 -3.25
C ASN A 134 6.90 -9.31 -4.27
N ARG A 135 7.14 -8.57 -5.36
CA ARG A 135 6.14 -8.37 -6.43
C ARG A 135 5.75 -9.71 -7.06
N THR A 136 4.47 -9.82 -7.39
CA THR A 136 3.87 -11.01 -8.01
C THR A 136 3.50 -10.78 -9.48
N TYR A 137 3.82 -9.62 -10.03
CA TYR A 137 3.69 -9.32 -11.45
C TYR A 137 4.63 -10.26 -12.22
N ASN A 138 4.10 -11.01 -13.19
CA ASN A 138 4.83 -11.92 -14.07
C ASN A 138 5.19 -13.33 -13.55
N LYS A 139 4.49 -13.87 -12.54
CA LYS A 139 4.64 -15.29 -12.14
C LYS A 139 3.44 -16.12 -12.62
N GLU A 140 3.70 -17.21 -13.35
CA GLU A 140 2.68 -18.19 -13.80
C GLU A 140 1.86 -18.76 -12.62
N LYS A 141 2.44 -18.78 -11.42
CA LYS A 141 1.79 -19.15 -10.16
C LYS A 141 1.97 -18.03 -9.11
N VAL A 142 0.86 -17.42 -8.69
CA VAL A 142 0.86 -16.43 -7.60
C VAL A 142 0.88 -17.17 -6.26
N ILE A 143 2.03 -17.17 -5.59
CA ILE A 143 2.17 -17.64 -4.20
C ILE A 143 2.41 -16.42 -3.31
N ILE A 144 1.43 -16.06 -2.49
CA ILE A 144 1.53 -14.96 -1.53
C ILE A 144 1.77 -15.58 -0.15
N LYS A 145 3.03 -15.54 0.32
CA LYS A 145 3.42 -16.10 1.62
C LYS A 145 3.15 -15.11 2.76
N ASN A 146 3.62 -13.87 2.59
CA ASN A 146 3.45 -12.79 3.57
C ASN A 146 2.96 -11.51 2.89
N THR A 147 2.21 -10.68 3.63
CA THR A 147 1.67 -9.40 3.13
C THR A 147 1.94 -8.21 4.06
N LEU A 148 2.63 -8.46 5.17
CA LEU A 148 3.13 -7.46 6.11
C LEU A 148 4.60 -7.79 6.36
N PHE A 149 5.46 -6.80 6.22
CA PHE A 149 6.91 -6.93 6.41
C PHE A 149 7.39 -5.76 7.26
N ASN A 150 8.25 -6.07 8.24
CA ASN A 150 8.93 -5.07 9.07
C ASN A 150 10.42 -5.18 8.83
N VAL A 151 11.09 -4.07 8.54
CA VAL A 151 12.55 -3.98 8.55
C VAL A 151 12.95 -2.92 9.56
N VAL A 152 13.77 -3.37 10.52
CA VAL A 152 14.37 -2.60 11.61
C VAL A 152 15.85 -2.51 11.32
#